data_AF-A0A239IDZ2-F1
#
_entry.id   AF-A0A239IDZ2-F1
#
_cell.length_a   1.000
_cell.length_b   1.000
_cell.length_c   1.000
_cell.angle_alpha   90.00
_cell.angle_beta   90.00
_cell.angle_gamma   90.00
#
_symmetry.space_group_name_H-M   'P 1'
#
loop_
_entity.id
_entity.type
_entity.pdbx_description
1 polymer ?
#
loop_
_entity_poly.entity_id
_entity_poly.type
_entity_poly.pdbx_seq_one_letter_code
_entity_poly.pdbx_strand_id
1 'polypeptide(L)'
;MFFRALSCITLFAVCNSVSAQSVPAAPAPAKPKVAIRSGEVIPCRVNLGCTDRTGPDGHHTYILEADGYIVEADFQVDQRFSHADVTIVNNSPNKLQLIPAEFRIDVVQPKYRRLSYLDPKRVEKTSKTSKKVKDLPPPSYFTSDKHTQDKQKEAAAIPVPPLKPRALGPSERESGRVYFQHPGKATEMSLVLPISGELFEFTYPPVGSGQ
;
A
#
# COMPACT_ATOMS: atom_id res chain seq x y z
N MET A 1 3.89 -55.56 47.63
CA MET A 1 4.36 -56.38 46.48
C MET A 1 3.18 -57.14 45.91
N PHE A 2 2.61 -56.71 44.77
CA PHE A 2 1.75 -57.55 43.93
C PHE A 2 1.87 -57.06 42.49
N PHE A 3 2.51 -57.88 41.65
CA PHE A 3 2.58 -57.73 40.21
C PHE A 3 1.22 -58.06 39.59
N ARG A 4 0.71 -57.21 38.70
CA ARG A 4 -0.30 -57.61 37.71
C ARG A 4 0.17 -57.20 36.32
N ALA A 5 0.61 -58.21 35.59
CA ALA A 5 0.81 -58.17 34.14
C ALA A 5 -0.56 -58.10 33.45
N LEU A 6 -0.72 -57.17 32.50
CA LEU A 6 -1.79 -57.23 31.51
C LEU A 6 -1.20 -57.09 30.11
N SER A 7 -1.28 -58.23 29.42
CA SER A 7 -1.51 -58.43 27.99
C SER A 7 -1.34 -57.25 27.04
N CYS A 8 -0.28 -57.36 26.25
CA CYS A 8 -0.08 -56.68 24.99
C CYS A 8 -1.02 -57.29 23.93
N ILE A 9 -2.02 -56.54 23.47
CA ILE A 9 -2.82 -56.89 22.29
C ILE A 9 -2.31 -56.01 21.14
N THR A 10 -1.50 -56.59 20.28
CA THR A 10 -1.03 -55.99 19.03
C THR A 10 -2.13 -56.06 17.98
N LEU A 11 -2.83 -54.94 17.79
CA LEU A 11 -3.70 -54.71 16.63
C LEU A 11 -2.81 -54.36 15.42
N PHE A 12 -2.68 -55.30 14.47
CA PHE A 12 -2.13 -55.03 13.16
C PHE A 12 -3.16 -54.26 12.32
N ALA A 13 -2.99 -52.93 12.26
CA ALA A 13 -3.72 -52.09 11.31
C ALA A 13 -3.09 -52.24 9.91
N VAL A 14 -3.84 -52.85 8.99
CA VAL A 14 -3.48 -52.94 7.58
C VAL A 14 -3.76 -51.58 6.93
N CYS A 15 -2.72 -50.74 6.82
CA CYS A 15 -2.79 -49.50 6.03
C CYS A 15 -2.76 -49.85 4.54
N ASN A 16 -3.93 -49.85 3.90
CA ASN A 16 -4.02 -49.84 2.44
C ASN A 16 -3.51 -48.50 1.92
N SER A 17 -2.30 -48.50 1.36
CA SER A 17 -1.70 -47.37 0.66
C SER A 17 -2.50 -47.05 -0.61
N VAL A 18 -3.48 -46.15 -0.50
CA VAL A 18 -4.12 -45.53 -1.66
C VAL A 18 -3.11 -44.57 -2.27
N SER A 19 -2.51 -44.96 -3.39
CA SER A 19 -1.72 -44.06 -4.23
C SER A 19 -2.63 -42.97 -4.78
N ALA A 20 -2.60 -41.80 -4.14
CA ALA A 20 -3.24 -40.59 -4.66
C ALA A 20 -2.57 -40.23 -5.99
N GLN A 21 -3.21 -40.59 -7.10
CA GLN A 21 -2.86 -40.06 -8.42
C GLN A 21 -3.14 -38.55 -8.36
N SER A 22 -2.08 -37.76 -8.30
CA SER A 22 -2.17 -36.30 -8.40
C SER A 22 -2.76 -35.97 -9.77
N VAL A 23 -4.03 -35.60 -9.80
CA VAL A 23 -4.65 -35.03 -11.00
C VAL A 23 -3.81 -33.81 -11.39
N PRO A 24 -3.30 -33.73 -12.64
CA PRO A 24 -2.54 -32.57 -13.08
C PRO A 24 -3.44 -31.34 -12.94
N ALA A 25 -3.01 -30.41 -12.09
CA ALA A 25 -3.72 -29.16 -11.88
C ALA A 25 -3.91 -28.49 -13.25
N ALA A 26 -5.17 -28.23 -13.62
CA ALA A 26 -5.48 -27.50 -14.84
C ALA A 26 -4.70 -26.19 -14.81
N PRO A 27 -4.02 -25.80 -15.92
CA PRO A 27 -3.27 -24.57 -15.98
C PRO A 27 -4.22 -23.42 -15.63
N ALA A 28 -3.86 -22.65 -14.59
CA ALA A 28 -4.65 -21.52 -14.15
C ALA A 28 -4.95 -20.61 -15.37
N PRO A 29 -6.19 -20.11 -15.51
CA PRO A 29 -6.55 -19.26 -16.63
C PRO A 29 -5.56 -18.10 -16.71
N ALA A 30 -4.87 -17.99 -17.84
CA ALA A 30 -3.88 -16.95 -18.05
C ALA A 30 -4.58 -15.59 -17.92
N LYS A 31 -4.15 -14.78 -16.94
CA LYS A 31 -4.64 -13.42 -16.78
C LYS A 31 -4.47 -12.67 -18.11
N PRO A 32 -5.50 -11.96 -18.59
CA PRO A 32 -5.41 -11.20 -19.83
C PRO A 32 -4.26 -10.19 -19.72
N LYS A 33 -3.26 -10.33 -20.60
CA LYS A 33 -2.17 -9.35 -20.73
C LYS A 33 -2.71 -8.17 -21.52
N VAL A 34 -2.90 -7.04 -20.84
CA VAL A 34 -3.18 -5.76 -21.48
C VAL A 34 -1.87 -5.27 -22.09
N ALA A 35 -1.84 -5.03 -23.41
CA ALA A 35 -0.69 -4.45 -24.08
C ALA A 35 -0.84 -2.92 -24.07
N ILE A 36 0.05 -2.22 -23.36
CA ILE A 36 -0.12 -0.80 -23.03
C ILE A 36 0.80 0.07 -23.91
N ARG A 37 0.32 1.26 -24.28
CA ARG A 37 1.09 2.24 -25.06
C ARG A 37 1.77 3.25 -24.13
N SER A 38 3.04 3.58 -24.40
CA SER A 38 3.76 4.62 -23.66
C SER A 38 2.98 5.93 -23.63
N GLY A 39 2.82 6.52 -22.43
CA GLY A 39 2.04 7.72 -22.16
C GLY A 39 0.57 7.48 -21.78
N GLU A 40 0.09 6.23 -21.86
CA GLU A 40 -1.24 5.87 -21.37
C GLU A 40 -1.27 5.83 -19.84
N VAL A 41 -2.37 6.33 -19.27
CA VAL A 41 -2.64 6.21 -17.83
C VAL A 41 -3.31 4.87 -17.60
N ILE A 42 -2.71 4.06 -16.74
CA ILE A 42 -3.19 2.73 -16.34
C ILE A 42 -3.87 2.89 -14.97
N PRO A 43 -5.20 3.03 -14.93
CA PRO A 43 -5.91 3.12 -13.67
C PRO A 43 -5.95 1.75 -12.99
N CYS A 44 -5.76 1.72 -11.68
CA CYS A 44 -5.94 0.52 -10.88
C CYS A 44 -7.43 0.15 -10.85
N ARG A 45 -7.85 -0.72 -11.80
CA ARG A 45 -9.21 -1.26 -11.89
C ARG A 45 -9.18 -2.78 -11.92
N VAL A 46 -10.19 -3.40 -11.33
CA VAL A 46 -10.27 -4.87 -11.21
C VAL A 46 -10.18 -5.56 -12.58
N ASN A 47 -10.79 -4.97 -13.61
CA ASN A 47 -10.75 -5.48 -14.98
C ASN A 47 -9.38 -5.34 -15.68
N LEU A 48 -8.46 -4.57 -15.10
CA LEU A 48 -7.08 -4.38 -15.56
C LEU A 48 -6.07 -5.13 -14.67
N GLY A 49 -6.53 -6.06 -13.84
CA GLY A 49 -5.66 -6.84 -12.95
C GLY A 49 -5.28 -6.14 -11.65
N CYS A 50 -5.93 -5.01 -11.33
CA CYS A 50 -5.79 -4.38 -10.01
C CYS A 50 -6.48 -5.24 -8.93
N THR A 51 -5.82 -5.42 -7.80
CA THR A 51 -6.40 -5.97 -6.58
C THR A 51 -6.41 -4.88 -5.52
N ASP A 52 -7.58 -4.59 -4.95
CA ASP A 52 -7.75 -3.72 -3.79
C ASP A 52 -7.93 -4.59 -2.54
N ARG A 53 -7.11 -4.35 -1.52
CA ARG A 53 -7.17 -5.03 -0.22
C ARG A 53 -7.27 -3.98 0.87
N THR A 54 -8.26 -4.13 1.74
CA THR A 54 -8.35 -3.36 2.98
C THR A 54 -7.86 -4.23 4.14
N GLY A 55 -6.81 -3.79 4.82
CA GLY A 55 -6.28 -4.42 6.03
C GLY A 55 -7.22 -4.24 7.24
N PRO A 56 -7.07 -5.06 8.30
CA PRO A 56 -7.87 -4.95 9.53
C PRO A 56 -7.62 -3.63 10.30
N ASP A 57 -6.50 -2.96 10.01
CA ASP A 57 -6.10 -1.65 10.48
C ASP A 57 -6.66 -0.49 9.62
N GLY A 58 -7.44 -0.80 8.58
CA GLY A 58 -8.02 0.19 7.68
C GLY A 58 -7.06 0.69 6.60
N HIS A 59 -5.90 0.06 6.45
CA HIS A 59 -4.95 0.37 5.38
C HIS A 59 -5.46 -0.14 4.03
N HIS A 60 -5.33 0.69 2.99
CA HIS A 60 -5.71 0.32 1.63
C HIS A 60 -4.46 -0.04 0.82
N THR A 61 -4.34 -1.30 0.44
CA THR A 61 -3.26 -1.80 -0.41
C THR A 61 -3.80 -2.08 -1.81
N TYR A 62 -3.29 -1.37 -2.79
CA TYR A 62 -3.58 -1.60 -4.20
C TYR A 62 -2.41 -2.32 -4.87
N ILE A 63 -2.70 -3.38 -5.61
CA ILE A 63 -1.70 -4.16 -6.34
C ILE A 63 -2.10 -4.17 -7.82
N LEU A 64 -1.27 -3.61 -8.68
CA LEU A 64 -1.46 -3.58 -10.13
C LEU A 64 -0.32 -4.33 -10.82
N GLU A 65 -0.68 -5.34 -11.61
CA GLU A 65 0.25 -6.11 -12.45
C GLU A 65 0.07 -5.67 -13.91
N ALA A 66 1.09 -5.05 -14.50
CA ALA A 66 1.07 -4.63 -15.91
C ALA A 66 2.45 -4.76 -16.55
N ASP A 67 2.52 -5.27 -17.79
CA ASP A 67 3.73 -5.34 -18.61
C ASP A 67 4.99 -5.93 -17.93
N GLY A 68 4.80 -6.89 -17.04
CA GLY A 68 5.88 -7.52 -16.28
C GLY A 68 6.35 -6.70 -15.08
N TYR A 69 5.62 -5.66 -14.71
CA TYR A 69 5.80 -4.90 -13.48
C TYR A 69 4.71 -5.26 -12.49
N ILE A 70 5.06 -5.27 -11.20
CA ILE A 70 4.09 -5.33 -10.10
C ILE A 70 4.29 -4.06 -9.29
N VAL A 71 3.22 -3.26 -9.20
CA VAL A 71 3.20 -2.01 -8.45
C VAL A 71 2.21 -2.19 -7.31
N GLU A 72 2.73 -2.14 -6.09
CA GLU A 72 1.95 -2.20 -4.86
C GLU A 72 2.03 -0.83 -4.17
N ALA A 73 0.87 -0.27 -3.83
CA ALA A 73 0.74 1.00 -3.14
C ALA A 73 -0.13 0.83 -1.90
N ASP A 74 0.47 0.95 -0.72
CA ASP A 74 -0.21 0.96 0.57
C ASP A 74 -0.42 2.39 1.02
N PHE A 75 -1.67 2.83 1.15
CA PHE A 75 -2.04 4.18 1.54
C PHE A 75 -2.33 4.26 3.02
N GLN A 76 -1.61 5.16 3.69
CA GLN A 76 -1.93 5.60 5.03
C GLN A 76 -2.27 7.09 5.02
N VAL A 77 -3.50 7.39 5.42
CA VAL A 77 -4.03 8.75 5.45
C VAL A 77 -4.21 9.19 6.88
N ASP A 78 -3.56 10.29 7.24
CA ASP A 78 -3.73 10.98 8.51
C ASP A 78 -4.43 12.34 8.27
N GLN A 79 -4.79 13.07 9.32
CA GLN A 79 -5.55 14.32 9.24
C GLN A 79 -4.80 15.46 8.52
N ARG A 80 -3.47 15.42 8.48
CA ARG A 80 -2.62 16.50 7.93
C ARG A 80 -1.69 16.06 6.80
N PHE A 81 -1.34 14.78 6.77
CA PHE A 81 -0.42 14.21 5.81
C PHE A 81 -0.96 12.86 5.38
N SER A 82 -0.79 12.55 4.10
CA SER A 82 -0.95 11.19 3.62
C SER A 82 0.41 10.71 3.13
N HIS A 83 0.67 9.43 3.29
CA HIS A 83 1.80 8.80 2.65
C HIS A 83 1.36 7.51 2.00
N ALA A 84 2.11 7.12 0.98
CA ALA A 84 1.97 5.81 0.38
C ALA A 84 3.31 5.08 0.50
N ASP A 85 3.26 3.85 0.99
CA ASP A 85 4.39 2.92 0.90
C ASP A 85 4.27 2.19 -0.43
N VAL A 86 5.18 2.54 -1.35
CA VAL A 86 5.16 2.05 -2.73
C VAL A 86 6.23 0.97 -2.87
N THR A 87 5.83 -0.19 -3.35
CA THR A 87 6.71 -1.27 -3.76
C THR A 87 6.58 -1.47 -5.27
N ILE A 88 7.73 -1.51 -5.95
CA ILE A 88 7.80 -1.79 -7.38
C ILE A 88 8.70 -3.00 -7.58
N VAL A 89 8.17 -4.01 -8.28
CA VAL A 89 8.90 -5.22 -8.66
C VAL A 89 9.00 -5.28 -10.18
N ASN A 90 10.21 -5.40 -10.70
CA ASN A 90 10.45 -5.56 -12.13
C ASN A 90 10.60 -7.05 -12.48
N ASN A 91 9.52 -7.68 -12.94
CA ASN A 91 9.56 -9.04 -13.50
C ASN A 91 9.78 -9.04 -15.03
N SER A 92 9.97 -7.87 -15.65
CA SER A 92 10.27 -7.76 -17.07
C SER A 92 11.74 -8.11 -17.34
N PRO A 93 12.09 -8.57 -18.56
CA PRO A 93 13.49 -8.78 -18.94
C PRO A 93 14.27 -7.47 -19.13
N ASN A 94 13.58 -6.33 -19.17
CA ASN A 94 14.15 -5.02 -19.45
C ASN A 94 14.48 -4.28 -18.14
N LYS A 95 15.44 -3.35 -18.20
CA LYS A 95 15.73 -2.46 -17.08
C LYS A 95 14.63 -1.39 -16.95
N LEU A 96 14.20 -1.13 -15.72
CA LEU A 96 13.21 -0.12 -15.35
C LEU A 96 13.92 1.09 -14.77
N GLN A 97 13.62 2.31 -15.23
CA GLN A 97 14.12 3.53 -14.60
C GLN A 97 13.04 4.12 -13.68
N LEU A 98 13.34 4.24 -12.39
CA LEU A 98 12.47 4.90 -11.42
C LEU A 98 12.92 6.34 -11.18
N ILE A 99 12.00 7.28 -11.37
CA ILE A 99 12.22 8.72 -11.12
C ILE A 99 11.16 9.21 -10.12
N PRO A 100 11.34 9.00 -8.81
CA PRO A 100 10.37 9.39 -7.78
C PRO A 100 10.00 10.88 -7.79
N ALA A 101 10.90 11.75 -8.29
CA ALA A 101 10.64 13.19 -8.42
C ALA A 101 9.47 13.52 -9.35
N GLU A 102 9.10 12.61 -10.25
CA GLU A 102 7.96 12.79 -11.16
C GLU A 102 6.65 12.24 -10.59
N PHE A 103 6.69 11.59 -9.42
CA PHE A 103 5.51 11.01 -8.79
C PHE A 103 4.62 12.14 -8.28
N ARG A 104 3.32 12.04 -8.55
CA ARG A 104 2.35 13.10 -8.23
C ARG A 104 1.11 12.51 -7.58
N ILE A 105 0.49 13.27 -6.69
CA ILE A 105 -0.90 13.03 -6.29
C ILE A 105 -1.76 14.11 -6.90
N ASP A 106 -2.76 13.69 -7.66
CA ASP A 106 -3.80 14.54 -8.18
C ASP A 106 -5.04 14.43 -7.27
N VAL A 107 -5.54 15.58 -6.82
CA VAL A 107 -6.80 15.64 -6.04
C VAL A 107 -7.94 15.68 -7.05
N VAL A 108 -8.74 14.61 -7.08
CA VAL A 108 -9.77 14.41 -8.11
C VAL A 108 -10.94 15.36 -7.87
N GLN A 109 -11.40 15.53 -6.62
CA GLN A 109 -12.43 16.50 -6.25
C GLN A 109 -12.31 16.98 -4.77
N PRO A 110 -12.74 18.21 -4.44
CA PRO A 110 -13.18 19.28 -5.36
C PRO A 110 -11.97 20.00 -6.01
N LYS A 111 -12.00 20.21 -7.34
CA LYS A 111 -11.02 20.97 -8.16
C LYS A 111 -10.49 22.23 -7.45
N TYR A 112 -9.22 22.64 -7.43
CA TYR A 112 -7.93 22.13 -7.90
C TYR A 112 -6.85 22.71 -6.97
N ARG A 113 -5.99 21.87 -6.38
CA ARG A 113 -4.60 22.26 -6.08
C ARG A 113 -3.68 21.10 -6.42
N ARG A 114 -2.71 21.35 -7.29
CA ARG A 114 -1.65 20.40 -7.62
C ARG A 114 -0.79 20.24 -6.37
N LEU A 115 -0.82 19.05 -5.76
CA LEU A 115 0.01 18.78 -4.59
C LEU A 115 1.45 18.58 -5.06
N SER A 116 2.38 19.23 -4.37
CA SER A 116 3.80 19.13 -4.70
C SER A 116 4.43 18.07 -3.80
N TYR A 117 5.28 17.22 -4.38
CA TYR A 117 6.13 16.32 -3.61
C TYR A 117 6.92 17.11 -2.55
N LEU A 118 6.93 16.61 -1.32
CA LEU A 118 7.69 17.18 -0.22
C LEU A 118 8.92 16.32 0.07
N ASP A 119 10.09 16.95 0.08
CA ASP A 119 11.32 16.30 0.55
C ASP A 119 11.10 15.79 1.99
N PRO A 120 11.34 14.50 2.28
CA PRO A 120 11.19 13.91 3.62
C PRO A 120 11.89 14.74 4.71
N LYS A 121 13.06 15.32 4.40
CA LYS A 121 13.84 16.15 5.34
C LYS A 121 13.12 17.44 5.74
N ARG A 122 12.20 17.93 4.91
CA ARG A 122 11.37 19.12 5.21
C ARG A 122 10.18 18.75 6.10
N VAL A 123 9.60 17.57 5.92
CA VAL A 123 8.46 17.08 6.72
C VAL A 123 8.83 16.92 8.20
N GLU A 124 10.01 16.35 8.47
CA GLU A 124 10.54 16.16 9.83
C GLU A 124 10.79 17.49 10.58
N LYS A 125 11.12 18.56 9.85
CA LYS A 125 11.32 19.88 10.44
C LYS A 125 9.99 20.53 10.82
N THR A 126 8.98 20.39 9.97
CA THR A 126 7.65 20.99 10.22
C THR A 126 6.87 20.34 11.36
N SER A 127 7.06 19.04 11.62
CA SER A 127 6.40 18.36 12.76
C SER A 127 6.94 18.82 14.12
N LYS A 128 8.21 19.25 14.18
CA LYS A 128 8.87 19.68 15.43
C LYS A 128 8.57 21.12 15.85
N THR A 129 8.09 21.98 14.94
CA THR A 129 7.87 23.42 15.22
C THR A 129 6.45 23.78 15.70
N SER A 130 5.52 22.83 15.82
CA SER A 130 4.16 23.11 16.34
C SER A 130 4.07 23.30 17.87
N LYS A 131 5.19 23.47 18.58
CA LYS A 131 5.17 23.92 19.98
C LYS A 131 5.43 25.42 20.01
N LYS A 132 4.43 26.17 20.50
CA LYS A 132 4.49 27.56 21.00
C LYS A 132 4.02 28.67 20.02
N VAL A 133 2.74 28.65 19.67
CA VAL A 133 1.98 29.90 19.46
C VAL A 133 0.86 29.92 20.49
N LYS A 134 1.17 30.50 21.65
CA LYS A 134 0.21 30.94 22.66
C LYS A 134 -0.16 32.38 22.26
N ASP A 135 -1.43 32.73 22.30
CA ASP A 135 -1.94 34.10 22.15
C ASP A 135 -2.27 34.59 20.72
N LEU A 136 -3.25 33.95 20.08
CA LEU A 136 -4.15 34.60 19.11
C LEU A 136 -5.59 34.16 19.41
N PRO A 137 -6.59 35.06 19.42
CA PRO A 137 -7.97 34.70 19.73
C PRO A 137 -8.57 33.84 18.61
N PRO A 138 -9.38 32.81 18.95
CA PRO A 138 -9.90 31.87 17.97
C PRO A 138 -11.05 32.50 17.14
N PRO A 139 -11.14 32.22 15.82
CA PRO A 139 -12.41 32.28 15.14
C PRO A 139 -13.30 31.17 15.68
N SER A 140 -14.43 31.53 16.28
CA SER A 140 -15.41 30.57 16.77
C SER A 140 -15.93 29.75 15.61
N TYR A 141 -15.77 28.41 15.64
CA TYR A 141 -16.76 27.38 15.28
C TYR A 141 -16.16 26.01 15.62
N PHE A 142 -17.02 25.10 16.10
CA PHE A 142 -16.77 23.76 16.64
C PHE A 142 -16.32 23.67 18.10
N THR A 143 -17.32 23.58 18.99
CA THR A 143 -17.21 22.87 20.27
C THR A 143 -16.90 21.40 20.00
N SER A 144 -15.65 21.02 20.27
CA SER A 144 -15.20 19.64 20.25
C SER A 144 -15.54 18.98 21.58
N ASP A 145 -16.38 17.96 21.54
CA ASP A 145 -16.57 17.06 22.66
C ASP A 145 -15.26 16.35 22.98
N LYS A 146 -15.04 16.24 24.29
CA LYS A 146 -13.82 15.82 24.94
C LYS A 146 -13.76 14.29 24.93
N HIS A 147 -13.25 13.69 23.86
CA HIS A 147 -12.94 12.26 23.87
C HIS A 147 -11.48 12.02 24.30
N THR A 148 -11.36 11.17 25.30
CA THR A 148 -10.19 10.70 26.02
C THR A 148 -8.98 10.42 25.13
N GLN A 149 -7.83 10.98 25.49
CA GLN A 149 -6.50 10.57 25.02
C GLN A 149 -6.22 9.15 25.52
N ASP A 150 -6.60 8.14 24.76
CA ASP A 150 -5.90 6.88 24.82
C ASP A 150 -4.54 7.09 24.18
N LYS A 151 -3.50 6.99 25.02
CA LYS A 151 -2.11 6.78 24.61
C LYS A 151 -2.05 5.45 23.85
N GLN A 152 -2.41 5.49 22.57
CA GLN A 152 -2.05 4.44 21.65
C GLN A 152 -0.53 4.45 21.57
N LYS A 153 0.08 3.47 22.24
CA LYS A 153 1.49 3.13 22.11
C LYS A 153 1.66 2.65 20.68
N GLU A 154 1.79 3.61 19.76
CA GLU A 154 2.25 3.40 18.40
C GLU A 154 3.57 2.64 18.53
N ALA A 155 3.48 1.31 18.34
CA ALA A 155 4.64 0.46 18.28
C ALA A 155 5.55 1.10 17.25
N ALA A 156 6.74 1.55 17.67
CA ALA A 156 7.62 2.40 16.88
C ALA A 156 7.69 1.86 15.45
N ALA A 157 6.94 2.50 14.54
CA ALA A 157 6.85 2.06 13.17
C ALA A 157 8.28 2.07 12.64
N ILE A 158 8.72 0.94 12.08
CA ILE A 158 10.05 0.86 11.48
C ILE A 158 10.10 1.96 10.42
N PRO A 159 11.03 2.93 10.51
CA PRO A 159 11.05 4.05 9.58
C PRO A 159 11.33 3.53 8.17
N VAL A 160 10.31 3.54 7.32
CA VAL A 160 10.43 3.16 5.91
C VAL A 160 11.24 4.26 5.22
N PRO A 161 12.35 3.91 4.53
CA PRO A 161 13.16 4.90 3.84
C PRO A 161 12.38 5.54 2.68
N PRO A 162 12.71 6.79 2.31
CA PRO A 162 12.10 7.41 1.13
C PRO A 162 12.53 6.69 -0.14
N LEU A 163 11.62 6.61 -1.11
CA LEU A 163 11.89 5.99 -2.40
C LEU A 163 12.98 6.75 -3.16
N LYS A 164 14.02 6.05 -3.62
CA LYS A 164 15.18 6.67 -4.28
C LYS A 164 15.12 6.50 -5.81
N PRO A 165 15.58 7.51 -6.58
CA PRO A 165 15.79 7.33 -8.01
C PRO A 165 16.83 6.25 -8.26
N ARG A 166 16.48 5.22 -9.02
CA ARG A 166 17.36 4.09 -9.33
C ARG A 166 16.86 3.34 -10.56
N ALA A 167 17.80 2.71 -11.28
CA ALA A 167 17.47 1.71 -12.30
C ALA A 167 17.32 0.32 -11.66
N LEU A 168 16.20 -0.34 -11.89
CA LEU A 168 15.93 -1.71 -11.46
C LEU A 168 16.22 -2.71 -12.59
N GLY A 169 17.08 -3.67 -12.29
CA GLY A 169 17.31 -4.85 -13.12
C GLY A 169 16.13 -5.83 -13.09
N PRO A 170 16.19 -6.90 -13.90
CA PRO A 170 15.22 -7.99 -13.85
C PRO A 170 15.19 -8.65 -12.47
N SER A 171 13.99 -8.93 -11.98
CA SER A 171 13.70 -9.47 -10.65
C SER A 171 14.15 -8.59 -9.47
N GLU A 172 14.57 -7.34 -9.72
CA GLU A 172 14.87 -6.40 -8.66
C GLU A 172 13.59 -5.75 -8.12
N ARG A 173 13.63 -5.41 -6.83
CA ARG A 173 12.56 -4.76 -6.08
C ARG A 173 13.10 -3.48 -5.44
N GLU A 174 12.33 -2.40 -5.53
CA GLU A 174 12.52 -1.21 -4.71
C GLU A 174 11.25 -0.95 -3.90
N SER A 175 11.44 -0.54 -2.65
CA SER A 175 10.35 -0.14 -1.77
C SER A 175 10.72 1.14 -1.07
N GLY A 176 9.76 2.03 -0.93
CA GLY A 176 9.98 3.29 -0.23
C GLY A 176 8.72 4.09 -0.02
N ARG A 177 8.83 5.02 0.90
CA ARG A 177 7.73 5.91 1.28
C ARG A 177 7.72 7.17 0.45
N VAL A 178 6.54 7.58 0.02
CA VAL A 178 6.28 8.87 -0.62
C VAL A 178 5.30 9.66 0.23
N TYR A 179 5.62 10.94 0.49
CA TYR A 179 4.87 11.80 1.40
C TYR A 179 4.15 12.90 0.64
N PHE A 180 2.92 13.18 1.06
CA PHE A 180 2.06 14.19 0.46
C PHE A 180 1.39 15.03 1.54
N GLN A 181 1.36 16.33 1.33
CA GLN A 181 0.59 17.25 2.15
C GLN A 181 -0.72 17.54 1.45
N HIS A 182 -1.84 17.27 2.11
CA HIS A 182 -3.17 17.56 1.56
C HIS A 182 -3.77 18.82 2.20
N PRO A 183 -4.50 19.64 1.42
CA PRO A 183 -5.16 20.84 1.92
C PRO A 183 -6.49 20.47 2.61
N GLY A 184 -6.43 19.85 3.79
CA GLY A 184 -7.62 19.57 4.61
C GLY A 184 -8.50 18.45 4.05
N LYS A 185 -9.84 18.64 4.09
CA LYS A 185 -10.88 17.65 3.75
C LYS A 185 -10.94 17.32 2.25
N ALA A 186 -9.87 16.76 1.69
CA ALA A 186 -9.90 16.22 0.33
C ALA A 186 -10.86 15.03 0.30
N THR A 187 -11.76 15.01 -0.69
CA THR A 187 -12.76 13.94 -0.82
C THR A 187 -12.26 12.78 -1.67
N GLU A 188 -11.24 12.96 -2.50
CA GLU A 188 -10.69 11.88 -3.32
C GLU A 188 -9.29 12.27 -3.81
N MET A 189 -8.36 11.32 -3.82
CA MET A 189 -6.99 11.54 -4.24
C MET A 189 -6.53 10.36 -5.11
N SER A 190 -5.78 10.67 -6.16
CA SER A 190 -5.16 9.72 -7.08
C SER A 190 -3.65 9.82 -6.99
N LEU A 191 -2.96 8.72 -6.70
CA LEU A 191 -1.50 8.61 -6.83
C LEU A 191 -1.15 8.22 -8.25
N VAL A 192 -0.34 9.04 -8.91
CA VAL A 192 0.15 8.83 -10.26
C VAL A 192 1.65 8.55 -10.21
N LEU A 193 2.04 7.33 -10.60
CA LEU A 193 3.41 6.84 -10.62
C LEU A 193 3.90 6.69 -12.07
N PRO A 194 4.76 7.60 -12.57
CA PRO A 194 5.46 7.40 -13.83
C PRO A 194 6.51 6.29 -13.70
N ILE A 195 6.32 5.21 -14.44
CA ILE A 195 7.19 4.03 -14.44
C ILE A 195 7.45 3.67 -15.90
N SER A 196 8.71 3.75 -16.36
CA SER A 196 9.10 3.44 -17.74
C SER A 196 8.28 4.12 -18.85
N GLY A 197 7.80 5.34 -18.60
CA GLY A 197 7.00 6.09 -19.58
C GLY A 197 5.52 5.70 -19.60
N GLU A 198 5.07 4.88 -18.65
CA GLU A 198 3.66 4.62 -18.35
C GLU A 198 3.27 5.32 -17.06
N LEU A 199 1.99 5.67 -16.92
CA LEU A 199 1.47 6.37 -15.75
C LEU A 199 0.52 5.45 -14.99
N PHE A 200 0.93 4.93 -13.84
CA PHE A 200 0.09 4.08 -13.01
C PHE A 200 -0.74 4.96 -12.07
N GLU A 201 -2.07 4.85 -12.12
CA GLU A 201 -2.97 5.67 -11.30
C GLU A 201 -3.71 4.83 -10.25
N PHE A 202 -3.59 5.22 -8.98
CA PHE A 202 -4.26 4.60 -7.84
C PHE A 202 -5.18 5.61 -7.17
N THR A 203 -6.48 5.48 -7.39
CA THR A 203 -7.50 6.32 -6.75
C THR A 203 -7.91 5.71 -5.42
N TYR A 204 -7.90 6.50 -4.35
CA TYR A 204 -8.33 6.05 -3.03
C TYR A 204 -9.49 6.89 -2.48
N PRO A 205 -10.41 6.26 -1.72
CA PRO A 205 -11.62 6.91 -1.22
C PRO A 205 -11.31 7.94 -0.12
N PRO A 206 -12.23 8.88 0.14
CA PRO A 206 -12.09 9.85 1.22
C PRO A 206 -11.96 9.17 2.58
N VAL A 207 -10.99 9.63 3.36
CA VAL A 207 -10.93 9.30 4.80
C VAL A 207 -11.94 10.20 5.52
N GLY A 208 -13.17 9.70 5.65
CA GLY A 208 -14.23 10.40 6.37
C GLY A 208 -15.67 10.18 5.90
N SER A 209 -15.97 9.22 5.03
CA SER A 209 -17.38 8.86 4.72
C SER A 209 -17.93 7.71 5.58
N GLY A 210 -17.22 7.34 6.66
CA GLY A 210 -17.77 6.51 7.73
C GLY A 210 -18.68 7.35 8.62
N GLN A 211 -19.96 6.96 8.65
CA GLN A 211 -21.05 7.52 9.44
C GLN A 211 -20.75 7.67 10.92
#